data_AF-A0AA90TBF5-F1
#
_entry.id   AF-A0AA90TBF5-F1
#
_cell.length_a   1.000
_cell.length_b   1.000
_cell.length_c   1.000
_cell.angle_alpha   90.00
_cell.angle_beta   90.00
_cell.angle_gamma   90.00
#
_symmetry.space_group_name_H-M   'P 1'
#
loop_
_entity.id
_entity.type
_entity.pdbx_description
1 polymer ?
#
loop_
_entity_poly.entity_id
_entity_poly.type
_entity_poly.pdbx_seq_one_letter_code
_entity_poly.pdbx_strand_id
1 'polypeptide(L)'
;MFKKLVRIFHHIQLVAILRGKIFMQSQKGVTAIEYALIAVAISSMLFIVLGSGGEDGLISKIKESFRSIQDGLSISKSQGNK
;
A
#
# COMPACT_ATOMS: atom_id res chain seq x y z
N MET A 1 25.11 43.86 -2.82
CA MET A 1 24.97 42.39 -2.63
C MET A 1 23.52 41.93 -2.46
N PHE A 2 22.72 42.55 -1.59
CA PHE A 2 21.32 42.18 -1.31
C PHE A 2 20.38 42.08 -2.52
N LYS A 3 20.46 43.03 -3.48
CA LYS A 3 19.62 43.02 -4.68
C LYS A 3 19.83 41.79 -5.58
N LYS A 4 21.01 41.16 -5.54
CA LYS A 4 21.31 39.93 -6.29
C LYS A 4 20.67 38.71 -5.60
N LEU A 5 20.67 38.69 -4.27
CA LEU A 5 20.08 37.63 -3.45
C LEU A 5 18.55 37.58 -3.60
N VAL A 6 17.87 38.74 -3.55
CA VAL A 6 16.42 38.83 -3.75
C VAL A 6 15.99 38.34 -5.14
N ARG A 7 16.81 38.61 -6.16
CA ARG A 7 16.55 38.19 -7.54
C ARG A 7 16.67 36.67 -7.69
N ILE A 8 17.67 36.06 -7.06
CA ILE A 8 17.85 34.60 -7.01
C ILE A 8 16.65 33.94 -6.32
N PHE A 9 16.18 34.53 -5.21
CA PHE A 9 15.02 34.01 -4.49
C PHE A 9 13.74 34.03 -5.35
N HIS A 10 13.51 35.12 -6.10
CA HIS A 10 12.40 35.21 -7.05
C HIS A 10 12.47 34.15 -8.15
N HIS A 11 13.65 33.90 -8.72
CA HIS A 11 13.81 32.85 -9.73
C HIS A 11 13.54 31.45 -9.17
N ILE A 12 13.98 31.17 -7.94
CA ILE A 12 13.72 29.88 -7.27
C ILE A 12 12.21 29.69 -7.06
N GLN A 13 11.49 30.70 -6.59
CA GLN A 13 10.03 30.65 -6.41
C GLN A 13 9.31 30.43 -7.74
N LEU A 14 9.73 31.11 -8.80
CA LEU A 14 9.12 31.02 -10.13
C LEU A 14 9.31 29.62 -10.73
N VAL A 15 10.49 29.02 -10.57
CA VAL A 15 10.77 27.64 -10.99
C VAL A 15 9.94 26.63 -10.19
N ALA A 16 9.79 26.83 -8.88
CA ALA A 16 8.98 25.95 -8.04
C ALA A 16 7.50 25.96 -8.46
N ILE A 17 6.95 27.15 -8.71
CA ILE A 17 5.57 27.31 -9.20
C ILE A 17 5.39 26.66 -10.57
N LEU A 18 6.32 26.85 -11.50
CA LEU A 18 6.26 26.23 -12.83
C LEU A 18 6.28 24.69 -12.75
N ARG A 19 7.18 24.13 -11.93
CA ARG A 19 7.28 22.68 -11.74
C ARG A 19 6.01 22.10 -11.12
N GLY A 20 5.42 22.77 -10.13
CA GLY A 20 4.14 22.37 -9.56
C GLY A 20 3.01 22.35 -10.60
N LYS A 21 2.95 23.39 -11.45
CA LYS A 21 1.96 23.47 -12.54
C LYS A 21 2.12 22.36 -13.58
N ILE A 22 3.36 22.06 -13.97
CA ILE A 22 3.68 20.96 -14.89
C ILE A 22 3.30 19.62 -14.26
N PHE A 23 3.64 19.38 -13.00
CA PHE A 23 3.28 18.14 -12.29
C PHE A 23 1.76 17.93 -12.23
N MET A 24 0.99 18.99 -11.92
CA MET A 24 -0.47 18.93 -11.95
C MET A 24 -1.04 18.71 -13.35
N GLN A 25 -0.40 19.26 -14.38
CA GLN A 25 -0.79 19.02 -15.78
C GLN A 25 -0.43 17.60 -16.25
N SER A 26 0.65 17.00 -15.75
CA SER A 26 1.04 15.63 -16.07
C SER A 26 0.13 14.56 -15.46
N GLN A 27 -0.72 14.92 -14.49
CA GLN A 27 -1.81 14.04 -14.02
C GLN A 27 -3.03 14.04 -14.97
N LYS A 28 -3.02 14.85 -16.04
CA LYS A 28 -4.01 14.79 -17.12
C LYS A 28 -3.71 13.60 -18.03
N GLY A 29 -4.12 12.43 -17.62
CA GLY A 29 -3.97 11.20 -18.41
C GLY A 29 -4.77 10.02 -17.88
N VAL A 30 -5.27 10.11 -16.64
CA VAL A 30 -6.16 9.12 -16.05
C VAL A 30 -7.38 9.87 -15.52
N THR A 31 -8.52 9.61 -16.15
CA THR A 31 -9.85 10.08 -15.76
C THR A 31 -10.32 9.40 -14.47
N ALA A 32 -11.28 10.03 -13.79
CA ALA A 32 -11.90 9.46 -12.59
C ALA A 32 -12.54 8.08 -12.84
N ILE A 33 -12.95 7.78 -14.08
CA ILE A 33 -13.55 6.50 -14.46
C ILE A 33 -12.50 5.38 -14.44
N GLU A 34 -11.28 5.64 -14.94
CA GLU A 34 -10.23 4.61 -14.91
C GLU A 34 -9.76 4.34 -13.48
N TYR A 35 -9.66 5.37 -12.64
CA TYR A 35 -9.37 5.16 -11.21
C TYR A 35 -10.46 4.33 -10.51
N ALA A 36 -11.74 4.57 -10.84
CA ALA A 36 -12.83 3.76 -10.32
C ALA A 36 -12.73 2.29 -10.79
N LEU A 37 -12.41 2.05 -12.07
CA LEU A 37 -12.19 0.71 -12.61
C LEU A 37 -11.02 -0.02 -11.94
N ILE A 38 -9.89 0.67 -11.72
CA ILE A 38 -8.74 0.11 -11.01
C ILE A 38 -9.11 -0.25 -9.57
N ALA A 39 -9.85 0.62 -8.87
CA ALA A 39 -10.29 0.36 -7.51
C ALA A 39 -11.22 -0.86 -7.41
N VAL A 40 -12.15 -1.01 -8.36
CA VAL A 40 -13.01 -2.20 -8.46
C VAL A 40 -12.18 -3.46 -8.68
N ALA A 41 -11.23 -3.45 -9.62
CA ALA A 41 -10.39 -4.60 -9.91
C ALA A 41 -9.57 -5.06 -8.68
N ILE A 42 -8.94 -4.10 -7.98
CA ILE A 42 -8.18 -4.39 -6.75
C ILE A 42 -9.12 -4.93 -5.66
N SER A 43 -10.30 -4.32 -5.47
CA SER A 43 -11.27 -4.75 -4.48
C SER A 43 -11.77 -6.18 -4.73
N SER A 44 -12.07 -6.54 -5.99
CA SER A 44 -12.47 -7.90 -6.36
C SER A 44 -11.35 -8.91 -6.14
N MET A 45 -10.10 -8.56 -6.47
CA MET A 45 -8.94 -9.42 -6.22
C MET A 45 -8.74 -9.66 -4.72
N LEU A 46 -8.81 -8.60 -3.91
CA LEU A 46 -8.73 -8.70 -2.45
C LEU A 46 -9.89 -9.50 -1.88
N PHE A 47 -11.10 -9.36 -2.42
CA PHE A 47 -12.26 -10.15 -2.00
C PHE A 47 -12.05 -11.65 -2.28
N ILE A 48 -11.46 -12.02 -3.42
CA ILE A 48 -11.14 -13.42 -3.73
C ILE A 48 -10.09 -13.98 -2.76
N VAL A 49 -9.01 -13.23 -2.54
CA VAL A 49 -7.87 -13.68 -1.74
C VAL A 49 -8.17 -13.65 -0.23
N LEU A 50 -8.84 -12.59 0.25
CA LEU A 50 -9.07 -12.33 1.67
C LEU A 50 -10.50 -12.66 2.11
N GLY A 51 -11.48 -12.48 1.22
CA GLY A 51 -12.92 -12.47 1.53
C GLY A 51 -13.66 -13.77 1.25
N SER A 52 -13.01 -14.80 0.68
CA SER A 52 -13.57 -16.14 0.70
C SER A 52 -13.57 -16.67 2.14
N GLY A 53 -14.64 -16.37 2.87
CA GLY A 53 -14.94 -16.91 4.21
C GLY A 53 -15.21 -18.42 4.22
N GLY A 54 -14.71 -19.15 3.22
CA GLY A 54 -14.65 -20.60 3.18
C GLY A 54 -13.31 -21.11 3.74
N GLU A 55 -13.22 -22.41 3.94
CA GLU A 55 -12.09 -23.07 4.61
C GLU A 55 -10.73 -22.89 3.88
N ASP A 56 -10.72 -22.43 2.63
CA ASP A 56 -9.52 -22.26 1.79
C ASP A 56 -8.97 -20.82 1.65
N GLY A 57 -9.61 -19.82 2.27
CA GLY A 57 -9.18 -18.42 2.19
C GLY A 57 -7.84 -18.12 2.87
N LEU A 58 -7.18 -17.00 2.53
CA LEU A 58 -5.88 -16.61 3.10
C LEU A 58 -5.90 -16.59 4.64
N ILE A 59 -6.98 -16.07 5.23
CA ILE A 59 -7.15 -15.99 6.68
C ILE A 59 -7.24 -17.39 7.31
N SER A 60 -7.87 -18.34 6.60
CA SER A 60 -7.97 -19.73 7.06
C SER A 60 -6.60 -20.40 7.08
N LYS A 61 -5.81 -20.26 6.01
CA LYS A 61 -4.44 -20.80 5.95
C LYS A 61 -3.50 -20.17 6.98
N ILE A 62 -3.65 -18.87 7.26
CA ILE A 62 -2.92 -18.20 8.34
C ILE A 62 -3.31 -18.82 9.69
N LYS A 63 -4.60 -18.99 9.97
CA LYS A 63 -5.08 -19.60 11.22
C LYS A 63 -4.59 -21.04 11.38
N GLU A 64 -4.60 -21.83 10.31
CA GLU A 64 -4.10 -23.21 10.28
C GLU A 64 -2.60 -23.26 10.63
N SER A 65 -1.80 -22.40 9.98
CA SER A 65 -0.37 -22.30 10.28
C SER A 65 -0.10 -21.96 11.75
N PHE A 66 -0.86 -21.02 12.32
CA PHE A 66 -0.75 -20.68 13.74
C PHE A 66 -1.16 -21.84 14.67
N ARG A 67 -2.20 -22.61 14.32
CA ARG A 67 -2.60 -23.82 15.06
C ARG A 67 -1.50 -24.88 15.03
N SER A 68 -0.90 -25.16 13.87
CA SER A 68 0.21 -26.11 13.78
C SER A 68 1.41 -25.72 14.63
N ILE A 69 1.73 -24.42 14.71
CA ILE A 69 2.79 -23.92 15.60
C ILE A 69 2.41 -24.15 17.08
N GLN A 70 1.17 -23.81 17.46
CA GLN A 70 0.67 -24.01 18.82
C GLN A 70 0.69 -25.49 19.23
N ASP A 71 0.28 -26.39 18.34
CA ASP A 71 0.25 -27.83 18.58
C ASP A 71 1.67 -28.37 18.72
N GLY A 72 2.60 -27.97 17.85
CA GLY A 72 4.02 -28.31 17.97
C GLY A 72 4.63 -27.89 19.31
N LEU A 73 4.34 -26.66 19.76
CA LEU A 73 4.79 -26.16 21.06
C LEU A 73 4.17 -26.92 22.26
N SER A 74 2.91 -27.34 22.13
CA SER A 74 2.20 -28.11 23.17
C SER A 74 2.74 -29.53 23.27
N ILE A 75 3.04 -30.16 22.13
CA ILE A 75 3.67 -31.49 22.05
C ILE A 75 5.08 -31.45 22.64
N SER A 76 5.89 -30.44 22.31
CA SER A 76 7.23 -30.27 22.89
C SER A 76 7.21 -30.10 24.41
N LYS A 77 6.20 -29.42 24.98
CA LYS A 77 6.02 -29.33 26.43
C LYS A 77 5.65 -30.67 27.08
N SER A 78 4.91 -31.53 26.39
CA SER A 78 4.54 -32.85 26.89
C SER A 78 5.69 -33.87 26.86
N GLN A 79 6.68 -33.70 25.98
CA GLN A 79 7.85 -34.57 25.90
C GLN A 79 9.01 -34.14 26.81
N GLY A 80 9.07 -32.88 27.22
CA GLY A 80 10.11 -32.37 28.15
C GLY A 80 9.85 -32.64 29.63
N ASN A 81 8.77 -33.35 29.99
CA ASN A 81 8.38 -33.64 31.38
C ASN A 81 8.43 -35.15 31.72
N LYS A 82 9.29 -35.91 31.05
CA LYS A 82 9.68 -37.27 31.42
C LYS A 82 11.15 -37.31 31.81
#